data_AF-A0A062X784-F1
#
_entry.id   AF-A0A062X784-F1
#
_cell.length_a   1.000
_cell.length_b   1.000
_cell.length_c   1.000
_cell.angle_alpha   90.00
_cell.angle_beta   90.00
_cell.angle_gamma   90.00
#
_symmetry.space_group_name_H-M   'P 1'
#
loop_
_entity.id
_entity.type
_entity.pdbx_description
1 polymer ?
#
loop_
_entity_poly.entity_id
_entity_poly.type
_entity_poly.pdbx_seq_one_letter_code
_entity_poly.pdbx_strand_id
1 'polypeptide(L)'
;MRSGNGTETTLRDGTRAPDRLNRPRRPPVAPASRPADVRMGFHRRTPVAGRGAREPTDQERGGREPVVTTTLTTRIPRSWVIPTQEAGSGKSVNDATFRMLTILLFCEIFLQRIAFPVGGSQVQVILPITYVCAALMLRRGGLTYNSSRVTTYLVAMTACSASALVCFLREKDDTSFTSLLLLLATYVPFVLGLRGADARALLPRLLDRFLIMITVLAGLALFQFAIQLVGVPYTDVVKDIVPSQFLMHGFNTSYPVQYGSSLYKSNAFICLEASFCSQFLGFGIVVCTLRNGGWWRMIMFVLAILSTVSGTGLLLLACAGVLLAVHKGARFALTALLGVSLVALIISFTPASSIFAARATETSSSTSSGSLRFVQPYQRTWDALGSDPMTVAFGSGPGFADRDAAAFFYRTGLPLNYALLPKLILEYGVVGTTAFIGLVVAMFVRGSQSFVLSGSVLIFYSVLSGGLLAPVVTGLGLLLVTWFTVTPEETVRLQRDPGAPSPRIPPAPAPGRSFASI
;
A
#
# COMPACT_ATOMS: atom_id res chain seq x y z
N MET A 1 18.62 36.90 -24.34
CA MET A 1 19.62 37.78 -23.70
C MET A 1 20.89 36.97 -23.48
N ARG A 2 22.04 37.57 -23.83
CA ARG A 2 23.40 37.00 -23.85
C ARG A 2 23.98 36.78 -22.44
N SER A 3 25.04 35.97 -22.42
CA SER A 3 26.15 35.91 -21.44
C SER A 3 25.90 34.99 -20.23
N GLY A 4 26.80 34.09 -19.82
CA GLY A 4 28.18 33.87 -20.25
C GLY A 4 28.74 32.57 -19.66
N ASN A 5 29.69 31.99 -20.39
CA ASN A 5 30.47 30.83 -19.99
C ASN A 5 31.49 31.22 -18.91
N GLY A 6 31.49 30.49 -17.80
CA GLY A 6 32.56 30.47 -16.81
C GLY A 6 33.17 29.08 -16.74
N THR A 7 34.38 28.97 -17.27
CA THR A 7 35.34 27.86 -17.14
C THR A 7 35.70 27.60 -15.68
N GLU A 8 35.61 26.35 -15.23
CA GLU A 8 36.16 25.91 -13.94
C GLU A 8 37.19 24.80 -14.16
N THR A 9 38.39 25.08 -13.67
CA THR A 9 39.63 24.37 -13.92
C THR A 9 39.82 23.27 -12.88
N THR A 10 40.12 22.07 -13.37
CA THR A 10 40.61 20.91 -12.63
C THR A 10 41.85 21.20 -11.79
N LEU A 11 41.86 20.72 -10.54
CA LEU A 11 43.10 20.37 -9.83
C LEU A 11 42.85 19.16 -8.92
N ARG A 12 43.42 18.02 -9.36
CA ARG A 12 43.75 16.82 -8.58
C ARG A 12 44.90 17.15 -7.63
N ASP A 13 44.86 16.66 -6.40
CA ASP A 13 45.75 15.59 -5.89
C ASP A 13 45.61 15.46 -4.37
N GLY A 14 45.75 14.25 -3.83
CA GLY A 14 45.78 14.07 -2.38
C GLY A 14 45.52 12.65 -1.88
N THR A 15 46.27 11.68 -2.39
CA THR A 15 46.51 10.37 -1.78
C THR A 15 46.91 10.47 -0.31
N ARG A 16 46.25 9.73 0.59
CA ARG A 16 46.86 9.04 1.76
C ARG A 16 45.85 8.21 2.56
N ALA A 17 46.07 6.91 2.57
CA ALA A 17 45.77 5.97 3.65
C ALA A 17 47.00 5.04 3.75
N PRO A 18 47.16 4.19 4.79
CA PRO A 18 46.35 4.00 5.98
C PRO A 18 47.19 4.08 7.28
N ASP A 19 46.56 4.21 8.45
CA ASP A 19 47.22 3.86 9.71
C ASP A 19 46.39 2.87 10.53
N ARG A 20 47.04 1.73 10.78
CA ARG A 20 46.52 0.58 11.51
C ARG A 20 46.65 0.86 13.01
N LEU A 21 45.54 0.85 13.74
CA LEU A 21 45.59 0.81 15.20
C LEU A 21 44.85 -0.41 15.77
N ASN A 22 45.69 -1.27 16.33
CA ASN A 22 45.48 -2.31 17.33
C ASN A 22 44.12 -2.36 18.02
N ARG A 23 43.44 -3.51 17.91
CA ARG A 23 42.41 -3.95 18.86
C ARG A 23 43.00 -4.97 19.85
N PRO A 24 42.76 -4.84 21.17
CA PRO A 24 43.16 -5.84 22.14
C PRO A 24 42.23 -7.07 22.11
N ARG A 25 42.84 -8.24 22.33
CA ARG A 25 42.21 -9.57 22.43
C ARG A 25 41.27 -9.64 23.63
N ARG A 26 40.07 -10.21 23.44
CA ARG A 26 39.18 -10.66 24.53
C ARG A 26 39.60 -12.05 25.04
N PRO A 27 39.48 -12.35 26.35
CA PRO A 27 39.68 -13.68 26.89
C PRO A 27 38.46 -14.60 26.66
N PRO A 28 38.63 -15.94 26.74
CA PRO A 28 37.59 -16.93 26.48
C PRO A 28 36.62 -17.06 27.65
N VAL A 29 35.32 -17.16 27.34
CA VAL A 29 34.25 -17.47 28.29
C VAL A 29 34.04 -18.99 28.27
N ALA A 30 34.16 -19.62 29.44
CA ALA A 30 33.92 -21.05 29.67
C ALA A 30 32.42 -21.41 29.59
N PRO A 31 32.08 -22.68 29.29
CA PRO A 31 30.69 -23.12 29.10
C PRO A 31 30.01 -23.43 30.44
N ALA A 32 28.83 -22.84 30.65
CA ALA A 32 27.95 -23.20 31.76
C ALA A 32 27.14 -24.46 31.43
N SER A 33 27.18 -25.39 32.37
CA SER A 33 26.57 -26.71 32.43
C SER A 33 25.03 -26.70 32.39
N ARG A 34 24.48 -27.75 31.74
CA ARG A 34 23.08 -28.21 31.85
C ARG A 34 22.68 -28.49 33.31
N PRO A 35 21.37 -28.49 33.58
CA PRO A 35 20.80 -29.71 34.13
C PRO A 35 19.62 -30.23 33.30
N ALA A 36 19.62 -31.55 33.18
CA ALA A 36 18.49 -32.35 32.74
C ALA A 36 17.36 -32.24 33.77
N ASP A 37 16.11 -32.23 33.30
CA ASP A 37 15.04 -32.77 34.12
C ASP A 37 14.02 -33.51 33.28
N VAL A 38 13.91 -34.78 33.65
CA VAL A 38 13.05 -35.83 33.10
C VAL A 38 11.77 -35.81 33.91
N ARG A 39 10.61 -35.63 33.26
CA ARG A 39 9.34 -36.12 33.79
C ARG A 39 8.50 -36.76 32.70
N MET A 40 8.58 -38.09 32.66
CA MET A 40 7.54 -38.94 32.09
C MET A 40 6.31 -38.90 32.99
N GLY A 41 5.17 -38.51 32.42
CA GLY A 41 3.85 -38.61 33.04
C GLY A 41 2.96 -39.49 32.19
N PHE A 42 2.85 -40.77 32.57
CA PHE A 42 1.83 -41.70 32.10
C PHE A 42 0.43 -41.19 32.48
N HIS A 43 -0.50 -41.10 31.52
CA HIS A 43 -1.93 -41.10 31.85
C HIS A 43 -2.70 -42.21 31.12
N ARG A 44 -3.38 -42.97 31.97
CA ARG A 44 -4.23 -44.15 31.75
C ARG A 44 -5.28 -43.95 30.67
N ARG A 45 -5.46 -45.02 29.90
CA ARG A 45 -6.71 -45.35 29.18
C ARG A 45 -7.78 -45.78 30.19
N THR A 46 -9.01 -45.33 29.99
CA THR A 46 -10.23 -45.98 30.46
C THR A 46 -11.16 -46.19 29.27
N PRO A 47 -11.78 -47.38 29.11
CA PRO A 47 -12.86 -47.60 28.16
C PRO A 47 -14.20 -47.40 28.87
N VAL A 48 -15.13 -46.68 28.23
CA VAL A 48 -16.54 -46.72 28.62
C VAL A 48 -17.36 -47.07 27.38
N ALA A 49 -17.98 -48.23 27.47
CA ALA A 49 -19.02 -48.73 26.59
C ALA A 49 -20.40 -48.19 27.02
N GLY A 50 -21.29 -48.01 26.05
CA GLY A 50 -22.71 -47.68 26.24
C GLY A 50 -23.31 -47.19 24.92
N ARG A 51 -23.72 -48.08 24.00
CA ARG A 51 -25.08 -48.64 23.88
C ARG A 51 -26.19 -47.59 24.06
N GLY A 52 -26.82 -47.25 22.94
CA GLY A 52 -28.01 -46.41 22.88
C GLY A 52 -28.50 -46.30 21.43
N ALA A 53 -29.03 -47.39 20.89
CA ALA A 53 -29.77 -47.37 19.64
C ALA A 53 -31.08 -46.58 19.87
N ARG A 54 -31.29 -45.53 19.09
CA ARG A 54 -32.61 -44.90 18.91
C ARG A 54 -32.94 -44.94 17.43
N GLU A 55 -34.01 -45.65 17.12
CA GLU A 55 -34.73 -45.59 15.85
C GLU A 55 -35.16 -44.14 15.56
N PRO A 56 -34.99 -43.65 14.33
CA PRO A 56 -35.79 -42.56 13.82
C PRO A 56 -37.04 -43.13 13.15
N THR A 57 -38.18 -42.88 13.79
CA THR A 57 -39.53 -42.97 13.24
C THR A 57 -39.65 -42.19 11.93
N ASP A 58 -40.22 -42.86 10.92
CA ASP A 58 -40.86 -42.28 9.75
C ASP A 58 -41.90 -41.23 10.16
N GLN A 59 -41.77 -39.98 9.71
CA GLN A 59 -42.91 -39.12 9.36
C GLN A 59 -42.49 -37.81 8.69
N GLU A 60 -43.34 -37.38 7.76
CA GLU A 60 -43.37 -36.10 7.02
C GLU A 60 -42.59 -36.00 5.70
N ARG A 61 -43.14 -36.71 4.70
CA ARG A 61 -43.16 -36.26 3.30
C ARG A 61 -43.97 -34.96 3.19
N GLY A 62 -43.33 -33.82 3.42
CA GLY A 62 -43.83 -32.49 3.03
C GLY A 62 -43.19 -32.05 1.71
N GLY A 63 -44.01 -31.68 0.72
CA GLY A 63 -43.60 -31.36 -0.64
C GLY A 63 -42.45 -30.37 -0.74
N ARG A 64 -41.35 -30.80 -1.36
CA ARG A 64 -40.29 -29.89 -1.83
C ARG A 64 -40.82 -29.17 -3.07
N GLU A 65 -41.22 -27.91 -2.90
CA GLU A 65 -41.23 -26.98 -4.01
C GLU A 65 -39.86 -27.00 -4.70
N PRO A 66 -39.80 -27.09 -6.04
CA PRO A 66 -38.55 -26.92 -6.75
C PRO A 66 -38.09 -25.49 -6.49
N VAL A 67 -37.11 -25.34 -5.59
CA VAL A 67 -36.34 -24.11 -5.47
C VAL A 67 -35.66 -23.94 -6.81
N VAL A 68 -36.29 -23.15 -7.68
CA VAL A 68 -35.73 -22.65 -8.93
C VAL A 68 -34.52 -21.81 -8.54
N THR A 69 -33.41 -22.51 -8.38
CA THR A 69 -32.11 -21.93 -8.16
C THR A 69 -31.75 -21.35 -9.51
N THR A 70 -32.03 -20.07 -9.69
CA THR A 70 -31.56 -19.30 -10.86
C THR A 70 -30.03 -19.24 -10.79
N THR A 71 -29.43 -20.32 -11.30
CA THR A 71 -28.00 -20.59 -11.45
C THR A 71 -27.42 -19.69 -12.52
N LEU A 72 -27.22 -18.41 -12.20
CA LEU A 72 -26.26 -17.54 -12.91
C LEU A 72 -26.00 -16.19 -12.22
N THR A 73 -26.34 -16.05 -10.94
CA THR A 73 -25.66 -15.06 -10.11
C THR A 73 -24.46 -15.76 -9.49
N THR A 74 -23.28 -15.55 -10.08
CA THR A 74 -21.99 -15.88 -9.48
C THR A 74 -21.98 -15.27 -8.08
N ARG A 75 -22.30 -16.09 -7.06
CA ARG A 75 -22.30 -15.65 -5.66
C ARG A 75 -20.88 -15.23 -5.33
N ILE A 76 -20.64 -13.93 -5.36
CA ILE A 76 -19.43 -13.33 -4.78
C ILE A 76 -19.30 -13.94 -3.37
N PRO A 77 -18.14 -14.51 -3.02
CA PRO A 77 -17.97 -15.17 -1.74
C PRO A 77 -18.37 -14.23 -0.61
N ARG A 78 -19.26 -14.68 0.30
CA ARG A 78 -19.68 -13.89 1.48
C ARG A 78 -18.51 -13.45 2.37
N SER A 79 -17.34 -14.06 2.22
CA SER A 79 -16.10 -13.69 2.89
C SER A 79 -15.52 -12.33 2.47
N TRP A 80 -16.08 -11.67 1.45
CA TRP A 80 -15.56 -10.42 0.89
C TRP A 80 -16.22 -9.16 1.48
N VAL A 81 -17.07 -9.33 2.48
CA VAL A 81 -17.69 -8.23 3.24
C VAL A 81 -16.89 -8.01 4.52
N ILE A 82 -16.48 -6.77 4.77
CA ILE A 82 -15.76 -6.40 6.00
C ILE A 82 -16.67 -6.70 7.19
N PRO A 83 -16.20 -7.48 8.19
CA PRO A 83 -16.98 -7.79 9.38
C PRO A 83 -17.46 -6.51 10.09
N THR A 84 -18.71 -6.50 10.55
CA THR A 84 -19.23 -5.45 11.44
C THR A 84 -18.59 -5.58 12.82
N GLN A 85 -18.43 -4.46 13.55
CA GLN A 85 -17.73 -4.43 14.85
C GLN A 85 -18.33 -5.40 15.89
N GLU A 86 -19.64 -5.67 15.81
CA GLU A 86 -20.36 -6.53 16.76
C GLU A 86 -19.82 -7.98 16.79
N ALA A 87 -19.24 -8.46 15.69
CA ALA A 87 -18.70 -9.81 15.61
C ALA A 87 -17.37 -9.99 16.40
N GLY A 88 -16.74 -8.90 16.85
CA GLY A 88 -15.38 -8.90 17.42
C GLY A 88 -15.28 -8.58 18.91
N SER A 89 -16.38 -8.37 19.63
CA SER A 89 -16.34 -7.95 21.04
C SER A 89 -16.08 -9.08 22.05
N GLY A 90 -16.08 -10.34 21.60
CA GLY A 90 -15.88 -11.52 22.46
C GLY A 90 -14.43 -12.00 22.48
N LYS A 91 -13.75 -11.82 23.63
CA LYS A 91 -12.34 -12.16 23.97
C LYS A 91 -11.29 -11.12 23.53
N SER A 92 -10.30 -10.94 24.41
CA SER A 92 -9.34 -9.84 24.47
C SER A 92 -8.66 -9.55 23.12
N VAL A 93 -9.20 -8.57 22.40
CA VAL A 93 -8.48 -7.96 21.28
C VAL A 93 -7.12 -7.50 21.79
N ASN A 94 -6.05 -7.87 21.08
CA ASN A 94 -4.70 -7.50 21.49
C ASN A 94 -4.49 -5.98 21.34
N ASP A 95 -4.89 -5.22 22.36
CA ASP A 95 -4.84 -3.74 22.34
C ASP A 95 -3.41 -3.21 22.16
N ALA A 96 -2.40 -3.96 22.61
CA ALA A 96 -1.01 -3.62 22.36
C ALA A 96 -0.68 -3.65 20.86
N THR A 97 -1.10 -4.69 20.14
CA THR A 97 -0.97 -4.78 18.69
C THR A 97 -1.76 -3.67 18.00
N PHE A 98 -2.99 -3.39 18.42
CA PHE A 98 -3.79 -2.29 17.88
C PHE A 98 -3.11 -0.92 18.01
N ARG A 99 -2.52 -0.64 19.19
CA ARG A 99 -1.75 0.59 19.42
C ARG A 99 -0.54 0.68 18.48
N MET A 100 0.21 -0.40 18.31
CA MET A 100 1.36 -0.41 17.38
C MET A 100 0.93 -0.19 15.93
N LEU A 101 -0.16 -0.82 15.48
CA LEU A 101 -0.72 -0.59 14.15
C LEU A 101 -1.18 0.86 13.96
N THR A 102 -1.79 1.45 14.99
CA THR A 102 -2.22 2.86 14.96
C THR A 102 -1.02 3.82 14.89
N ILE A 103 0.04 3.56 15.65
CA ILE A 103 1.29 4.33 15.57
C ILE A 103 1.91 4.20 14.18
N LEU A 104 2.00 2.98 13.65
CA LEU A 104 2.57 2.77 12.32
C LEU A 104 1.76 3.47 11.23
N LEU A 105 0.42 3.42 11.31
CA LEU A 105 -0.46 4.13 10.40
C LEU A 105 -0.31 5.66 10.50
N PHE A 106 -0.17 6.19 11.71
CA PHE A 106 0.14 7.61 11.92
C PHE A 106 1.47 7.97 11.25
N CYS A 107 2.51 7.16 11.46
CA CYS A 107 3.81 7.40 10.85
C CYS A 107 3.75 7.33 9.31
N GLU A 108 3.00 6.38 8.76
CA GLU A 108 2.78 6.22 7.32
C GLU A 108 2.13 7.46 6.69
N ILE A 109 1.17 8.08 7.37
CA ILE A 109 0.45 9.24 6.85
C ILE A 109 1.25 10.52 7.06
N PHE A 110 1.89 10.69 8.22
CA PHE A 110 2.41 11.98 8.65
C PHE A 110 3.94 12.13 8.60
N LEU A 111 4.72 11.05 8.40
CA LEU A 111 6.18 11.11 8.29
C LEU A 111 6.71 10.81 6.87
N GLN A 112 5.87 10.96 5.84
CA GLN A 112 6.22 10.61 4.45
C GLN A 112 7.45 11.37 3.92
N ARG A 113 7.66 12.60 4.38
CA ARG A 113 8.75 13.48 3.92
C ARG A 113 10.08 13.24 4.61
N ILE A 114 10.12 12.43 5.68
CA ILE A 114 11.31 12.25 6.49
C ILE A 114 12.08 11.01 6.00
N ALA A 115 13.36 11.19 5.73
CA ALA A 115 14.26 10.13 5.27
C ALA A 115 15.62 10.23 5.96
N PHE A 116 16.32 9.10 6.07
CA PHE A 116 17.70 9.05 6.53
C PHE A 116 18.66 8.97 5.35
N PRO A 117 19.74 9.76 5.34
CA PRO A 117 20.81 9.60 4.36
C PRO A 117 21.62 8.34 4.70
N VAL A 118 21.69 7.39 3.77
CA VAL A 118 22.43 6.13 3.91
C VAL A 118 23.21 5.85 2.63
N GLY A 119 24.54 5.94 2.70
CA GLY A 119 25.44 5.57 1.59
C GLY A 119 25.18 6.34 0.29
N GLY A 120 24.89 7.65 0.38
CA GLY A 120 24.58 8.50 -0.79
C GLY A 120 23.15 8.34 -1.34
N SER A 121 22.36 7.42 -0.80
CA SER A 121 20.92 7.29 -1.03
C SER A 121 20.10 7.75 0.18
N GLN A 122 18.78 7.77 0.05
CA GLN A 122 17.87 8.07 1.14
C GLN A 122 16.92 6.90 1.41
N VAL A 123 16.69 6.61 2.69
CA VAL A 123 15.73 5.60 3.15
C VAL A 123 14.66 6.30 3.97
N GLN A 124 13.40 6.21 3.55
CA GLN A 124 12.29 6.82 4.29
C GLN A 124 12.21 6.27 5.72
N VAL A 125 11.99 7.15 6.71
CA VAL A 125 11.96 6.81 8.14
C VAL A 125 10.90 5.75 8.49
N ILE A 126 9.87 5.65 7.66
CA ILE A 126 8.78 4.69 7.76
C ILE A 126 9.31 3.25 7.74
N LEU A 127 10.34 2.95 6.95
CA LEU A 127 10.87 1.58 6.84
C LEU A 127 11.45 1.08 8.18
N PRO A 128 12.42 1.77 8.83
CA PRO A 128 12.92 1.33 10.13
C PRO A 128 11.83 1.33 11.21
N ILE A 129 10.90 2.29 11.21
CA ILE A 129 9.76 2.28 12.14
C ILE A 129 8.91 1.00 11.95
N THR A 130 8.64 0.61 10.70
CA THR A 130 7.91 -0.63 10.37
C THR A 130 8.61 -1.85 10.96
N TYR A 131 9.93 -1.94 10.83
CA TYR A 131 10.72 -3.03 11.40
C TYR A 131 10.66 -3.08 12.93
N VAL A 132 10.78 -1.93 13.60
CA VAL A 132 10.68 -1.85 15.07
C VAL A 132 9.30 -2.28 15.54
N CYS A 133 8.23 -1.76 14.93
CA CYS A 133 6.86 -2.14 15.25
C CYS A 133 6.60 -3.63 14.98
N ALA A 134 7.06 -4.16 13.84
CA ALA A 134 6.92 -5.56 13.49
C ALA A 134 7.65 -6.48 14.49
N ALA A 135 8.89 -6.14 14.87
CA ALA A 135 9.66 -6.91 15.85
C ALA A 135 8.98 -6.91 17.23
N LEU A 136 8.46 -5.78 17.68
CA LEU A 136 7.72 -5.67 18.94
C LEU A 136 6.41 -6.48 18.91
N MET A 137 5.68 -6.44 17.79
CA MET A 137 4.46 -7.23 17.61
C MET A 137 4.75 -8.73 17.52
N LEU A 138 5.83 -9.14 16.84
CA LEU A 138 6.30 -10.53 16.80
C LEU A 138 6.65 -11.04 18.20
N ARG A 139 7.42 -10.27 18.97
CA ARG A 139 7.79 -10.60 20.36
C ARG A 139 6.57 -10.76 21.27
N ARG A 140 5.50 -10.00 21.02
CA ARG A 140 4.23 -10.07 21.75
C ARG A 140 3.25 -11.10 21.18
N GLY A 141 3.64 -11.84 20.14
CA GLY A 141 2.78 -12.81 19.45
C GLY A 141 1.61 -12.22 18.68
N GLY A 142 1.62 -10.90 18.40
CA GLY A 142 0.63 -10.21 17.58
C GLY A 142 0.79 -10.48 16.08
N LEU A 143 2.03 -10.72 15.63
CA LEU A 143 2.33 -11.16 14.27
C LEU A 143 2.81 -12.62 14.26
N THR A 144 2.57 -13.28 13.14
CA THR A 144 3.00 -14.66 12.86
C THR A 144 3.53 -14.77 11.43
N TYR A 145 4.39 -15.75 11.18
CA TYR A 145 4.90 -16.01 9.83
C TYR A 145 3.84 -16.70 8.97
N ASN A 146 3.62 -16.19 7.77
CA ASN A 146 2.77 -16.85 6.78
C ASN A 146 3.65 -17.65 5.82
N SER A 147 3.66 -18.98 5.95
CA SER A 147 4.51 -19.86 5.15
C SER A 147 4.33 -19.68 3.65
N SER A 148 3.09 -19.48 3.18
CA SER A 148 2.84 -19.24 1.75
C SER A 148 3.55 -17.98 1.26
N ARG A 149 3.53 -16.91 2.05
CA ARG A 149 4.18 -15.64 1.70
C ARG A 149 5.68 -15.69 1.83
N VAL A 150 6.19 -16.40 2.83
CA VAL A 150 7.63 -16.67 2.96
C VAL A 150 8.13 -17.37 1.70
N THR A 151 7.45 -18.42 1.23
CA THR A 151 7.83 -19.14 0.01
C THR A 151 7.80 -18.22 -1.21
N THR A 152 6.70 -17.48 -1.43
CA THR A 152 6.62 -16.58 -2.60
C THR A 152 7.65 -15.44 -2.52
N TYR A 153 7.95 -14.94 -1.32
CA TYR A 153 8.98 -13.93 -1.11
C TYR A 153 10.36 -14.49 -1.46
N LEU A 154 10.71 -15.67 -0.95
CA LEU A 154 11.99 -16.31 -1.25
C LEU A 154 12.15 -16.58 -2.76
N VAL A 155 11.10 -17.07 -3.42
CA VAL A 155 11.11 -17.29 -4.88
C VAL A 155 11.33 -15.99 -5.64
N ALA A 156 10.55 -14.94 -5.35
CA ALA A 156 10.68 -13.65 -6.02
C ALA A 156 12.05 -12.99 -5.77
N MET A 157 12.52 -12.97 -4.53
CA MET A 157 13.80 -12.36 -4.17
C MET A 157 14.98 -13.15 -4.74
N THR A 158 14.88 -14.48 -4.83
CA THR A 158 15.89 -15.31 -5.51
C THR A 158 15.92 -15.00 -7.00
N ALA A 159 14.76 -14.91 -7.66
CA ALA A 159 14.68 -14.57 -9.08
C ALA A 159 15.25 -13.17 -9.36
N CYS A 160 14.86 -12.15 -8.58
CA CYS A 160 15.40 -10.80 -8.71
C CYS A 160 16.91 -10.75 -8.43
N SER A 161 17.40 -11.47 -7.42
CA SER A 161 18.83 -11.52 -7.10
C SER A 161 19.64 -12.27 -8.18
N ALA A 162 19.08 -13.32 -8.77
CA ALA A 162 19.69 -14.03 -9.89
C ALA A 162 19.77 -13.13 -11.14
N SER A 163 18.69 -12.41 -11.47
CA SER A 163 18.70 -11.39 -12.53
C SER A 163 19.75 -10.31 -12.28
N ALA A 164 19.84 -9.81 -11.05
CA ALA A 164 20.86 -8.84 -10.66
C ALA A 164 22.28 -9.41 -10.78
N LEU A 165 22.51 -10.67 -10.35
CA LEU A 165 23.79 -11.36 -10.48
C LEU A 165 24.23 -11.47 -11.94
N VAL A 166 23.33 -11.84 -12.85
CA VAL A 166 23.63 -11.89 -14.30
C VAL A 166 24.04 -10.49 -14.79
N CYS A 167 23.39 -9.42 -14.34
CA CYS A 167 23.77 -8.06 -14.71
C CYS A 167 25.13 -7.64 -14.13
N PHE A 168 25.44 -8.02 -12.89
CA PHE A 168 26.75 -7.77 -12.26
C PHE A 168 27.87 -8.51 -13.01
N LEU A 169 27.65 -9.77 -13.39
CA LEU A 169 28.62 -10.58 -14.14
C LEU A 169 28.85 -10.08 -15.57
N ARG A 170 27.90 -9.33 -16.13
CA ARG A 170 28.02 -8.69 -17.44
C ARG A 170 28.70 -7.32 -17.38
N GLU A 171 29.18 -6.91 -16.20
CA GLU A 171 29.83 -5.61 -15.98
C GLU A 171 29.02 -4.44 -16.54
N LYS A 172 27.69 -4.49 -16.39
CA LYS A 172 26.87 -3.29 -16.63
C LYS A 172 27.21 -2.30 -15.51
N ASP A 173 28.00 -1.28 -15.87
CA ASP A 173 28.60 -0.23 -15.02
C ASP A 173 27.63 0.45 -14.03
N ASP A 174 26.33 0.27 -14.24
CA ASP A 174 25.29 0.95 -13.53
C ASP A 174 24.65 0.13 -12.39
N THR A 175 24.92 -1.16 -12.22
CA THR A 175 24.19 -1.99 -11.24
C THR A 175 24.35 -1.53 -9.76
N SER A 176 23.23 -1.25 -9.07
CA SER A 176 23.23 -0.75 -7.68
C SER A 176 22.91 -1.84 -6.66
N PHE A 177 23.92 -2.29 -5.89
CA PHE A 177 23.71 -3.26 -4.81
C PHE A 177 22.79 -2.73 -3.70
N THR A 178 22.84 -1.43 -3.40
CA THR A 178 21.99 -0.81 -2.37
C THR A 178 20.51 -0.84 -2.76
N SER A 179 20.18 -0.68 -4.05
CA SER A 179 18.81 -0.79 -4.56
C SER A 179 18.27 -2.22 -4.43
N LEU A 180 19.10 -3.25 -4.67
CA LEU A 180 18.73 -4.65 -4.44
C LEU A 180 18.50 -4.92 -2.95
N LEU A 181 19.39 -4.45 -2.08
CA LEU A 181 19.23 -4.61 -0.63
C LEU A 181 17.98 -3.91 -0.12
N LEU A 182 17.67 -2.72 -0.64
CA LEU A 182 16.46 -1.99 -0.31
C LEU A 182 15.21 -2.72 -0.80
N LEU A 183 15.24 -3.36 -1.99
CA LEU A 183 14.16 -4.24 -2.45
C LEU A 183 13.94 -5.38 -1.45
N LEU A 184 14.99 -6.13 -1.12
CA LEU A 184 14.92 -7.24 -0.17
C LEU A 184 14.31 -6.78 1.15
N ALA A 185 14.82 -5.68 1.71
CA ALA A 185 14.38 -5.13 2.98
C ALA A 185 12.96 -4.55 2.93
N THR A 186 12.53 -3.92 1.85
CA THR A 186 11.19 -3.31 1.77
C THR A 186 10.09 -4.37 1.83
N TYR A 187 10.34 -5.58 1.31
CA TYR A 187 9.33 -6.63 1.21
C TYR A 187 9.37 -7.68 2.33
N VAL A 188 10.38 -7.71 3.21
CA VAL A 188 10.39 -8.64 4.38
C VAL A 188 9.11 -8.51 5.23
N PRO A 189 8.61 -7.32 5.61
CA PRO A 189 7.45 -7.21 6.51
C PRO A 189 6.18 -7.90 6.00
N PHE A 190 6.08 -8.13 4.69
CA PHE A 190 4.94 -8.78 4.06
C PHE A 190 4.89 -10.30 4.29
N VAL A 191 5.99 -10.93 4.70
CA VAL A 191 5.97 -12.37 5.05
C VAL A 191 5.25 -12.63 6.38
N LEU A 192 4.98 -11.55 7.13
CA LEU A 192 4.26 -11.56 8.39
C LEU A 192 2.75 -11.39 8.15
N GLY A 193 1.96 -11.80 9.13
CA GLY A 193 0.52 -11.57 9.17
C GLY A 193 0.00 -11.61 10.60
N LEU A 194 -1.10 -10.91 10.84
CA LEU A 194 -1.84 -11.03 12.10
C LEU A 194 -2.47 -12.43 12.18
N ARG A 195 -2.68 -12.91 13.40
CA ARG A 195 -3.45 -14.15 13.61
C ARG A 195 -4.87 -13.96 13.07
N GLY A 196 -5.47 -15.01 12.50
CA GLY A 196 -6.77 -14.90 11.82
C GLY A 196 -7.90 -14.28 12.67
N ALA A 197 -7.93 -14.54 13.99
CA ALA A 197 -8.89 -13.92 14.90
C ALA A 197 -8.63 -12.42 15.10
N ASP A 198 -7.37 -12.05 15.38
CA ASP A 198 -6.95 -10.65 15.55
C ASP A 198 -7.14 -9.85 14.26
N ALA A 199 -6.81 -10.42 13.10
CA ALA A 199 -6.97 -9.77 11.80
C ALA A 199 -8.43 -9.33 11.55
N ARG A 200 -9.41 -10.17 11.86
CA ARG A 200 -10.84 -9.84 11.67
C ARG A 200 -11.33 -8.80 12.67
N ALA A 201 -10.86 -8.86 13.92
CA ALA A 201 -11.26 -7.94 14.97
C ALA A 201 -10.61 -6.56 14.84
N LEU A 202 -9.35 -6.50 14.39
CA LEU A 202 -8.55 -5.29 14.34
C LEU A 202 -8.75 -4.47 13.06
N LEU A 203 -9.05 -5.10 11.91
CA LEU A 203 -9.18 -4.36 10.64
C LEU A 203 -10.24 -3.25 10.73
N PRO A 204 -11.49 -3.50 11.18
CA PRO A 204 -12.49 -2.43 11.28
C PRO A 204 -12.03 -1.27 12.19
N ARG A 205 -11.42 -1.59 13.33
CA ARG A 205 -10.89 -0.60 14.28
C ARG A 205 -9.78 0.24 13.64
N LEU A 206 -8.90 -0.39 12.85
CA LEU A 206 -7.81 0.30 12.16
C LEU A 206 -8.34 1.20 11.05
N LEU A 207 -9.34 0.74 10.28
CA LEU A 207 -10.01 1.54 9.26
C LEU A 207 -10.72 2.76 9.87
N ASP A 208 -11.31 2.62 11.05
CA ASP A 208 -11.92 3.75 11.76
C ASP A 208 -10.83 4.77 12.18
N ARG A 209 -9.64 4.32 12.61
CA ARG A 209 -8.49 5.20 12.88
C ARG A 209 -7.94 5.86 11.61
N PHE A 210 -7.85 5.11 10.52
CA PHE A 210 -7.48 5.64 9.21
C PHE A 210 -8.41 6.78 8.79
N LEU A 211 -9.73 6.61 8.91
CA LEU A 211 -10.69 7.66 8.59
C LEU A 211 -10.50 8.92 9.42
N ILE A 212 -10.18 8.80 10.71
CA ILE A 212 -9.87 9.96 11.56
C ILE A 212 -8.60 10.67 11.06
N MET A 213 -7.54 9.93 10.78
CA MET A 213 -6.27 10.52 10.30
C MET A 213 -6.41 11.18 8.92
N ILE A 214 -7.14 10.55 7.99
CA ILE A 214 -7.43 11.12 6.68
C ILE A 214 -8.37 12.33 6.79
N THR A 215 -9.26 12.36 7.80
CA THR A 215 -10.06 13.56 8.11
C THR A 215 -9.16 14.74 8.50
N VAL A 216 -8.17 14.50 9.35
CA VAL A 216 -7.17 15.52 9.69
C VAL A 216 -6.38 15.95 8.45
N LEU A 217 -5.90 14.99 7.64
CA LEU A 217 -5.17 15.27 6.40
C LEU A 217 -6.00 16.12 5.42
N ALA A 218 -7.30 15.81 5.26
CA ALA A 218 -8.23 16.57 4.43
C ALA A 218 -8.40 18.00 4.95
N GLY A 219 -8.56 18.18 6.27
CA GLY A 219 -8.63 19.50 6.89
C GLY A 219 -7.37 20.33 6.62
N LEU A 220 -6.18 19.73 6.77
CA LEU A 220 -4.91 20.38 6.46
C LEU A 220 -4.78 20.74 4.97
N ALA A 221 -5.21 19.84 4.08
CA ALA A 221 -5.19 20.10 2.64
C ALA A 221 -6.12 21.26 2.24
N LEU A 222 -7.30 21.34 2.84
CA LEU A 222 -8.25 22.43 2.62
C LEU A 222 -7.73 23.74 3.21
N PHE A 223 -7.18 23.70 4.43
CA PHE A 223 -6.59 24.86 5.08
C PHE A 223 -5.43 25.45 4.26
N GLN A 224 -4.49 24.60 3.80
CA GLN A 224 -3.39 25.01 2.93
C GLN A 224 -3.87 25.72 1.66
N PHE A 225 -4.97 25.27 1.08
CA PHE A 225 -5.49 25.89 -0.14
C PHE A 225 -6.26 27.17 0.17
N ALA A 226 -7.11 27.16 1.19
CA ALA A 226 -7.93 28.30 1.59
C ALA A 226 -7.08 29.51 2.00
N ILE A 227 -5.97 29.31 2.72
CA ILE A 227 -5.10 30.42 3.13
C ILE A 227 -4.46 31.14 1.92
N GLN A 228 -4.17 30.40 0.85
CA GLN A 228 -3.66 30.97 -0.40
C GLN A 228 -4.71 31.78 -1.15
N LEU A 229 -5.99 31.39 -1.05
CA LEU A 229 -7.10 32.17 -1.63
C LEU A 229 -7.28 33.53 -0.94
N VAL A 230 -6.85 33.66 0.33
CA VAL A 230 -6.86 34.92 1.09
C VAL A 230 -5.61 35.77 0.79
N GLY A 231 -4.72 35.31 -0.11
CA GLY A 231 -3.54 36.04 -0.55
C GLY A 231 -2.27 35.74 0.24
N VAL A 232 -2.29 34.78 1.16
CA VAL A 232 -1.07 34.35 1.87
C VAL A 232 -0.25 33.46 0.93
N PRO A 233 1.01 33.81 0.62
CA PRO A 233 1.84 32.98 -0.25
C PRO A 233 2.12 31.61 0.38
N TYR A 234 2.20 30.57 -0.44
CA TYR A 234 2.55 29.24 0.03
C TYR A 234 3.97 29.23 0.61
N THR A 235 4.11 28.62 1.79
CA THR A 235 5.38 28.36 2.45
C THR A 235 5.47 26.88 2.81
N ASP A 236 6.64 26.29 2.58
CA ASP A 236 6.88 24.88 2.89
C ASP A 236 7.39 24.74 4.33
N VAL A 237 6.45 24.79 5.28
CA VAL A 237 6.74 24.79 6.72
C VAL A 237 7.63 23.62 7.15
N VAL A 238 7.47 22.44 6.55
CA VAL A 238 8.29 21.27 6.91
C VAL A 238 9.72 21.44 6.43
N LYS A 239 9.93 22.05 5.25
CA LYS A 239 11.26 22.35 4.72
C LYS A 239 12.01 23.36 5.59
N ASP A 240 11.29 24.32 6.19
CA ASP A 240 11.89 25.34 7.05
C ASP A 240 12.29 24.80 8.43
N ILE A 241 11.58 23.77 8.93
CA ILE A 241 11.82 23.19 10.25
C ILE A 241 12.81 22.02 10.19
N VAL A 242 12.72 21.16 9.17
CA VAL A 242 13.49 19.92 9.08
C VAL A 242 14.76 20.15 8.24
N PRO A 243 15.96 19.80 8.75
CA PRO A 243 17.18 19.93 7.99
C PRO A 243 17.11 19.19 6.65
N SER A 244 17.65 19.80 5.59
CA SER A 244 17.50 19.31 4.21
C SER A 244 17.99 17.87 4.01
N GLN A 245 19.01 17.43 4.75
CA GLN A 245 19.52 16.06 4.70
C GLN A 245 18.53 15.00 5.19
N PHE A 246 17.54 15.39 5.99
CA PHE A 246 16.48 14.50 6.49
C PHE A 246 15.18 14.59 5.67
N LEU A 247 15.14 15.43 4.64
CA LEU A 247 14.00 15.54 3.74
C LEU A 247 14.19 14.62 2.54
N MET A 248 13.14 13.88 2.19
CA MET A 248 13.13 13.05 0.99
C MET A 248 13.31 13.91 -0.26
N HIS A 249 14.29 13.55 -1.09
CA HIS A 249 14.61 14.19 -2.36
C HIS A 249 13.93 13.47 -3.54
N GLY A 250 13.92 14.12 -4.70
CA GLY A 250 13.35 13.55 -5.94
C GLY A 250 11.83 13.66 -6.05
N PHE A 251 11.16 14.30 -5.08
CA PHE A 251 9.73 14.58 -5.11
C PHE A 251 9.46 16.07 -5.24
N ASN A 252 8.37 16.40 -5.95
CA ASN A 252 7.94 17.78 -6.09
C ASN A 252 6.95 18.15 -4.98
N THR A 253 7.48 18.61 -3.83
CA THR A 253 6.67 18.96 -2.65
C THR A 253 5.87 20.25 -2.83
N SER A 254 6.30 21.13 -3.73
CA SER A 254 5.70 22.45 -3.92
C SER A 254 5.73 22.86 -5.39
N TYR A 255 4.58 22.81 -6.05
CA TYR A 255 4.45 23.31 -7.41
C TYR A 255 3.11 24.00 -7.66
N PRO A 256 3.10 25.03 -8.52
CA PRO A 256 1.90 25.81 -8.76
C PRO A 256 0.85 25.00 -9.53
N VAL A 257 -0.42 25.40 -9.38
CA VAL A 257 -1.57 24.79 -10.08
C VAL A 257 -1.39 24.86 -11.59
N GLN A 258 -0.89 26.00 -12.07
CA GLN A 258 -0.48 26.29 -13.44
C GLN A 258 0.86 27.02 -13.43
N TYR A 259 1.63 26.91 -14.52
CA TYR A 259 2.88 27.65 -14.66
C TYR A 259 2.63 29.16 -14.54
N GLY A 260 3.37 29.83 -13.67
CA GLY A 260 3.19 31.26 -13.37
C GLY A 260 2.05 31.60 -12.41
N SER A 261 1.27 30.62 -11.93
CA SER A 261 0.24 30.86 -10.92
C SER A 261 0.84 31.08 -9.54
N SER A 262 0.24 31.99 -8.75
CA SER A 262 0.55 32.17 -7.33
C SER A 262 -0.05 31.06 -6.44
N LEU A 263 -1.00 30.29 -6.98
CA LEU A 263 -1.65 29.20 -6.25
C LEU A 263 -0.87 27.91 -6.41
N TYR A 264 -0.56 27.28 -5.28
CA TYR A 264 0.11 26.00 -5.16
C TYR A 264 -0.88 24.89 -4.85
N LYS A 265 -0.61 23.73 -5.45
CA LYS A 265 -1.39 22.52 -5.19
C LYS A 265 -1.26 22.10 -3.74
N SER A 266 -2.35 21.60 -3.17
CA SER A 266 -2.34 21.15 -1.79
C SER A 266 -1.70 19.77 -1.63
N ASN A 267 -0.73 19.66 -0.73
CA ASN A 267 -0.12 18.41 -0.25
C ASN A 267 -0.28 18.25 1.27
N ALA A 268 -1.18 19.02 1.87
CA ALA A 268 -1.40 19.11 3.32
C ALA A 268 -0.12 19.44 4.13
N PHE A 269 0.87 20.11 3.52
CA PHE A 269 2.25 20.35 4.01
C PHE A 269 3.09 19.09 4.27
N ILE A 270 2.46 17.93 4.42
CA ILE A 270 3.05 16.73 4.98
C ILE A 270 3.25 15.62 3.93
N CYS A 271 2.40 15.53 2.91
CA CYS A 271 2.57 14.53 1.86
C CYS A 271 3.75 14.89 0.95
N LEU A 272 4.42 13.86 0.43
CA LEU A 272 5.54 14.00 -0.52
C LEU A 272 5.17 14.80 -1.77
N GLU A 273 3.96 14.60 -2.28
CA GLU A 273 3.41 15.34 -3.41
C GLU A 273 1.89 15.50 -3.25
N ALA A 274 1.31 16.42 -4.02
CA ALA A 274 -0.15 16.53 -4.15
C ALA A 274 -0.79 15.23 -4.67
N SER A 275 -0.08 14.42 -5.48
CA SER A 275 -0.55 13.09 -5.91
C SER A 275 -0.75 12.14 -4.74
N PHE A 276 0.22 12.04 -3.85
CA PHE A 276 0.13 11.19 -2.66
C PHE A 276 -1.05 11.63 -1.78
N CYS A 277 -1.17 12.95 -1.51
CA CYS A 277 -2.31 13.48 -0.76
C CYS A 277 -3.65 13.09 -1.40
N SER A 278 -3.79 13.26 -2.72
CA SER A 278 -5.01 12.91 -3.45
C SER A 278 -5.35 11.41 -3.41
N GLN A 279 -4.33 10.54 -3.43
CA GLN A 279 -4.52 9.09 -3.38
C GLN A 279 -4.93 8.62 -1.99
N PHE A 280 -4.32 9.16 -0.93
CA PHE A 280 -4.71 8.89 0.46
C PHE A 280 -6.14 9.35 0.75
N LEU A 281 -6.54 10.53 0.24
CA LEU A 281 -7.93 10.99 0.31
C LEU A 281 -8.88 10.10 -0.50
N GLY A 282 -8.44 9.60 -1.66
CA GLY A 282 -9.17 8.61 -2.46
C GLY A 282 -9.43 7.33 -1.68
N PHE A 283 -8.42 6.78 -1.00
CA PHE A 283 -8.62 5.68 -0.05
C PHE A 283 -9.55 6.05 1.10
N GLY A 284 -9.48 7.28 1.61
CA GLY A 284 -10.43 7.82 2.60
C GLY A 284 -11.88 7.65 2.15
N ILE A 285 -12.21 8.02 0.92
CA ILE A 285 -13.55 7.87 0.32
C ILE A 285 -13.91 6.38 0.16
N VAL A 286 -13.00 5.54 -0.33
CA VAL A 286 -13.23 4.09 -0.46
C VAL A 286 -13.55 3.47 0.90
N VAL A 287 -12.72 3.73 1.92
CA VAL A 287 -12.92 3.22 3.28
C VAL A 287 -14.19 3.81 3.89
N CYS A 288 -14.48 5.09 3.69
CA CYS A 288 -15.69 5.74 4.19
C CYS A 288 -16.95 5.08 3.59
N THR A 289 -16.91 4.74 2.30
CA THR A 289 -18.00 4.02 1.60
C THR A 289 -18.16 2.58 2.08
N LEU A 290 -17.06 1.90 2.40
CA LEU A 290 -17.07 0.54 2.93
C LEU A 290 -17.52 0.48 4.39
N ARG A 291 -17.26 1.53 5.17
CA ARG A 291 -17.60 1.65 6.60
C ARG A 291 -18.90 2.40 6.86
N ASN A 292 -19.62 2.83 5.82
CA ASN A 292 -20.80 3.71 5.91
C ASN A 292 -20.54 4.94 6.79
N GLY A 293 -19.39 5.59 6.59
CA GLY A 293 -19.02 6.80 7.33
C GLY A 293 -19.95 7.98 7.01
N GLY A 294 -19.94 8.99 7.91
CA GLY A 294 -20.81 10.16 7.78
C GLY A 294 -20.59 10.94 6.48
N TRP A 295 -21.69 11.39 5.87
CA TRP A 295 -21.71 12.10 4.58
C TRP A 295 -20.83 13.35 4.55
N TRP A 296 -20.69 14.06 5.68
CA TRP A 296 -19.83 15.24 5.79
C TRP A 296 -18.35 14.92 5.50
N ARG A 297 -17.86 13.72 5.88
CA ARG A 297 -16.48 13.30 5.59
C ARG A 297 -16.28 13.12 4.09
N MET A 298 -17.29 12.58 3.40
CA MET A 298 -17.24 12.40 1.94
C MET A 298 -17.11 13.74 1.23
N ILE A 299 -17.92 14.73 1.63
CA ILE A 299 -17.82 16.09 1.07
C ILE A 299 -16.43 16.68 1.34
N MET A 300 -15.96 16.59 2.58
CA MET A 300 -14.66 17.12 2.95
C MET A 300 -13.51 16.45 2.16
N PHE A 301 -13.55 15.13 1.97
CA PHE A 301 -12.57 14.42 1.16
C PHE A 301 -12.63 14.81 -0.31
N VAL A 302 -13.82 14.97 -0.88
CA VAL A 302 -13.99 15.43 -2.27
C VAL A 302 -13.41 16.83 -2.44
N LEU A 303 -13.76 17.78 -1.57
CA LEU A 303 -13.22 19.13 -1.61
C LEU A 303 -11.69 19.14 -1.45
N ALA A 304 -11.15 18.30 -0.55
CA ALA A 304 -9.71 18.18 -0.36
C ALA A 304 -9.01 17.58 -1.59
N ILE A 305 -9.60 16.59 -2.28
CA ILE A 305 -9.06 16.07 -3.54
C ILE A 305 -9.03 17.17 -4.60
N LEU A 306 -10.09 17.97 -4.71
CA LEU A 306 -10.14 19.08 -5.66
C LEU A 306 -9.03 20.12 -5.38
N SER A 307 -8.73 20.39 -4.10
CA SER A 307 -7.65 21.33 -3.73
C SER A 307 -6.24 20.80 -4.03
N THR A 308 -6.06 19.48 -4.15
CA THR A 308 -4.78 18.91 -4.61
C THR A 308 -4.53 19.12 -6.10
N VAL A 309 -5.56 19.41 -6.90
CA VAL A 309 -5.50 19.51 -8.37
C VAL A 309 -4.66 18.37 -8.99
N SER A 310 -4.90 17.14 -8.53
CA SER A 310 -4.19 15.93 -8.96
C SER A 310 -5.17 14.88 -9.46
N GLY A 311 -4.90 14.33 -10.65
CA GLY A 311 -5.75 13.31 -11.29
C GLY A 311 -5.60 11.92 -10.69
N THR A 312 -4.52 11.63 -9.97
CA THR A 312 -4.23 10.26 -9.46
C THR A 312 -5.24 9.78 -8.44
N GLY A 313 -5.72 10.64 -7.54
CA GLY A 313 -6.77 10.30 -6.59
C GLY A 313 -8.11 10.02 -7.28
N LEU A 314 -8.45 10.79 -8.31
CA LEU A 314 -9.66 10.58 -9.11
C LEU A 314 -9.59 9.28 -9.91
N LEU A 315 -8.43 8.96 -10.50
CA LEU A 315 -8.22 7.70 -11.21
C LEU A 315 -8.35 6.49 -10.26
N LEU A 316 -7.80 6.58 -9.05
CA LEU A 316 -8.00 5.58 -8.00
C LEU A 316 -9.50 5.40 -7.70
N LEU A 317 -10.24 6.49 -7.53
CA LEU A 317 -11.68 6.46 -7.27
C LEU A 317 -12.49 5.88 -8.43
N ALA A 318 -12.13 6.18 -9.67
CA ALA A 318 -12.78 5.61 -10.85
C ALA A 318 -12.62 4.09 -10.85
N CYS A 319 -11.39 3.60 -10.67
CA CYS A 319 -11.10 2.18 -10.57
C CYS A 319 -11.80 1.51 -9.38
N ALA A 320 -11.71 2.11 -8.19
CA ALA A 320 -12.38 1.63 -6.99
C ALA A 320 -13.92 1.65 -7.13
N GLY A 321 -14.46 2.63 -7.86
CA GLY A 321 -15.87 2.76 -8.20
C GLY A 321 -16.35 1.61 -9.08
N VAL A 322 -15.56 1.18 -10.06
CA VAL A 322 -15.84 -0.04 -10.85
C VAL A 322 -15.84 -1.27 -9.94
N LEU A 323 -14.85 -1.42 -9.06
CA LEU A 323 -14.81 -2.54 -8.11
C LEU A 323 -16.00 -2.53 -7.15
N LEU A 324 -16.41 -1.36 -6.67
CA LEU A 324 -17.59 -1.17 -5.83
C LEU A 324 -18.89 -1.45 -6.59
N ALA A 325 -18.98 -1.06 -7.86
CA ALA A 325 -20.13 -1.35 -8.73
C ALA A 325 -20.29 -2.86 -8.94
N VAL A 326 -19.19 -3.57 -9.19
CA VAL A 326 -19.18 -5.04 -9.27
C VAL A 326 -19.62 -5.67 -7.94
N HIS A 327 -19.18 -5.10 -6.80
CA HIS A 327 -19.50 -5.65 -5.48
C HIS A 327 -20.93 -5.34 -4.99
N LYS A 328 -21.41 -4.11 -5.17
CA LYS A 328 -22.71 -3.62 -4.67
C LYS A 328 -23.84 -3.70 -5.71
N GLY A 329 -23.51 -3.97 -6.98
CA GLY A 329 -24.46 -4.12 -8.08
C GLY A 329 -24.82 -2.81 -8.81
N ALA A 330 -25.65 -2.95 -9.85
CA ALA A 330 -25.98 -1.88 -10.80
C ALA A 330 -26.64 -0.64 -10.17
N ARG A 331 -27.43 -0.81 -9.10
CA ARG A 331 -28.07 0.33 -8.40
C ARG A 331 -27.02 1.28 -7.80
N PHE A 332 -25.99 0.72 -7.16
CA PHE A 332 -24.89 1.52 -6.63
C PHE A 332 -24.08 2.17 -7.75
N ALA A 333 -23.86 1.44 -8.85
CA ALA A 333 -23.16 1.98 -10.01
C ALA A 333 -23.89 3.20 -10.59
N LEU A 334 -25.22 3.11 -10.73
CA LEU A 334 -26.05 4.20 -11.22
C LEU A 334 -26.04 5.41 -10.28
N THR A 335 -26.19 5.20 -8.97
CA THR A 335 -26.14 6.32 -8.01
C THR A 335 -24.77 6.98 -7.96
N ALA A 336 -23.69 6.20 -8.02
CA ALA A 336 -22.33 6.71 -8.10
C ALA A 336 -22.11 7.52 -9.40
N LEU A 337 -22.57 6.99 -10.54
CA LEU A 337 -22.50 7.68 -11.83
C LEU A 337 -23.26 9.00 -11.81
N LEU A 338 -24.50 9.02 -11.30
CA LEU A 338 -25.29 10.24 -11.15
C LEU A 338 -24.60 11.25 -10.25
N GLY A 339 -24.01 10.81 -9.13
CA GLY A 339 -23.26 11.67 -8.22
C GLY A 339 -22.02 12.29 -8.88
N VAL A 340 -21.23 11.48 -9.60
CA VAL A 340 -20.06 11.96 -10.35
C VAL A 340 -20.46 12.92 -11.46
N SER A 341 -21.50 12.59 -12.23
CA SER A 341 -22.03 13.45 -13.29
C SER A 341 -22.53 14.79 -12.74
N LEU A 342 -23.18 14.80 -11.58
CA LEU A 342 -23.62 16.03 -10.91
C LEU A 342 -22.41 16.89 -10.51
N VAL A 343 -21.37 16.29 -9.92
CA VAL A 343 -20.14 17.02 -9.56
C VAL A 343 -19.46 17.58 -10.81
N ALA A 344 -19.34 16.79 -11.87
CA ALA A 344 -18.76 17.23 -13.14
C ALA A 344 -19.57 18.38 -13.76
N LEU A 345 -20.90 18.30 -13.72
CA LEU A 345 -21.79 19.35 -14.18
C LEU A 345 -21.60 20.64 -13.38
N ILE A 346 -21.56 20.56 -12.04
CA ILE A 346 -21.30 21.74 -11.19
C ILE A 346 -19.95 22.37 -11.54
N ILE A 347 -18.89 21.55 -11.67
CA ILE A 347 -17.55 22.03 -12.04
C ILE A 347 -17.56 22.69 -13.42
N SER A 348 -18.34 22.19 -14.38
CA SER A 348 -18.42 22.72 -15.74
C SER A 348 -18.85 24.20 -15.79
N PHE A 349 -19.67 24.65 -14.82
CA PHE A 349 -20.10 26.03 -14.68
C PHE A 349 -19.11 26.93 -13.93
N THR A 350 -17.98 26.39 -13.47
CA THR A 350 -16.93 27.14 -12.78
C THR A 350 -15.71 27.35 -13.67
N PRO A 351 -14.89 28.40 -13.44
CA PRO A 351 -13.61 28.56 -14.14
C PRO A 351 -12.66 27.37 -13.99
N ALA A 352 -12.84 26.54 -12.96
CA ALA A 352 -12.06 25.33 -12.73
C ALA A 352 -12.24 24.29 -13.85
N SER A 353 -13.35 24.33 -14.60
CA SER A 353 -13.60 23.42 -15.72
C SER A 353 -12.47 23.43 -16.75
N SER A 354 -11.94 24.61 -17.09
CA SER A 354 -10.82 24.78 -18.02
C SER A 354 -9.54 24.09 -17.53
N ILE A 355 -9.28 24.17 -16.22
CA ILE A 355 -8.13 23.54 -15.56
C ILE A 355 -8.28 22.02 -15.64
N PHE A 356 -9.46 21.49 -15.30
CA PHE A 356 -9.72 20.06 -15.36
C PHE A 356 -9.77 19.52 -16.79
N ALA A 357 -10.30 20.28 -17.75
CA ALA A 357 -10.31 19.92 -19.16
C ALA A 357 -8.89 19.83 -19.73
N ALA A 358 -8.02 20.80 -19.41
CA ALA A 358 -6.60 20.75 -19.78
C ALA A 358 -5.87 19.56 -19.15
N ARG A 359 -6.30 19.11 -17.97
CA ARG A 359 -5.78 17.89 -17.30
C ARG A 359 -6.29 16.59 -17.94
N ALA A 360 -7.52 16.58 -18.44
CA ALA A 360 -8.08 15.40 -19.09
C ALA A 360 -7.37 15.11 -20.43
N THR A 361 -6.92 16.14 -21.14
CA THR A 361 -6.15 16.00 -22.38
C THR A 361 -4.64 15.90 -22.15
N GLU A 362 -4.19 15.98 -20.90
CA GLU A 362 -2.77 15.99 -20.54
C GLU A 362 -2.04 14.71 -20.99
N THR A 363 -2.70 13.56 -21.04
CA THR A 363 -2.09 12.28 -21.43
C THR A 363 -1.62 12.22 -22.89
N SER A 364 -2.08 13.12 -23.76
CA SER A 364 -1.68 13.15 -25.17
C SER A 364 -0.38 13.92 -25.42
N SER A 365 0.06 14.79 -24.50
CA SER A 365 1.31 15.52 -24.64
C SER A 365 2.46 14.79 -23.93
N SER A 366 3.58 14.62 -24.64
CA SER A 366 4.75 13.88 -24.16
C SER A 366 5.47 14.53 -22.97
N THR A 367 5.23 15.83 -22.74
CA THR A 367 5.84 16.63 -21.66
C THR A 367 5.00 16.69 -20.40
N SER A 368 3.89 15.97 -20.37
CA SER A 368 2.93 16.12 -19.30
C SER A 368 3.16 15.21 -18.11
N SER A 369 2.66 15.62 -16.95
CA SER A 369 2.76 14.81 -15.72
C SER A 369 2.04 13.47 -15.83
N GLY A 370 0.97 13.38 -16.63
CA GLY A 370 0.29 12.13 -16.91
C GLY A 370 1.13 11.21 -17.81
N SER A 371 1.68 11.76 -18.91
CA SER A 371 2.52 11.00 -19.84
C SER A 371 3.79 10.48 -19.17
N LEU A 372 4.45 11.30 -18.35
CA LEU A 372 5.65 10.95 -17.58
C LEU A 372 5.43 9.83 -16.54
N ARG A 373 4.18 9.49 -16.22
CA ARG A 373 3.82 8.42 -15.27
C ARG A 373 3.25 7.18 -15.97
N PHE A 374 2.45 7.38 -17.02
CA PHE A 374 1.64 6.30 -17.60
C PHE A 374 2.07 5.88 -19.01
N VAL A 375 2.85 6.69 -19.73
CA VAL A 375 3.19 6.43 -21.14
C VAL A 375 4.70 6.31 -21.31
N GLN A 376 5.44 7.36 -20.98
CA GLN A 376 6.90 7.43 -21.15
C GLN A 376 7.64 6.27 -20.47
N PRO A 377 7.35 5.86 -19.22
CA PRO A 377 8.03 4.72 -18.61
C PRO A 377 7.89 3.42 -19.42
N TYR A 378 6.73 3.18 -20.03
CA TYR A 378 6.49 1.97 -20.83
C TYR A 378 7.21 2.04 -22.17
N GLN A 379 7.16 3.20 -22.86
CA GLN A 379 7.91 3.42 -24.10
C GLN A 379 9.41 3.21 -23.89
N ARG A 380 9.97 3.84 -22.85
CA ARG A 380 11.40 3.71 -22.53
C ARG A 380 11.79 2.29 -22.13
N THR A 381 10.90 1.59 -21.44
CA THR A 381 11.11 0.18 -21.11
C THR A 381 11.13 -0.66 -22.39
N TRP A 382 10.19 -0.43 -23.31
CA TRP A 382 10.15 -1.12 -24.60
C TRP A 382 11.42 -0.88 -25.43
N ASP A 383 11.84 0.38 -25.54
CA ASP A 383 13.04 0.76 -26.29
C ASP A 383 14.31 0.11 -25.70
N ALA A 384 14.41 0.06 -24.36
CA ALA A 384 15.54 -0.59 -23.69
C ALA A 384 15.57 -2.11 -23.94
N LEU A 385 14.41 -2.77 -23.93
CA LEU A 385 14.29 -4.23 -24.12
C LEU A 385 14.61 -4.67 -25.55
N GLY A 386 14.32 -3.86 -26.56
CA GLY A 386 14.47 -4.24 -27.97
C GLY A 386 15.91 -4.47 -28.44
N SER A 387 16.91 -4.14 -27.61
CA SER A 387 18.32 -4.14 -28.00
C SER A 387 19.09 -5.44 -27.71
N ASP A 388 18.65 -6.24 -26.73
CA ASP A 388 19.42 -7.40 -26.25
C ASP A 388 18.50 -8.45 -25.59
N PRO A 389 18.43 -9.69 -26.11
CA PRO A 389 17.63 -10.78 -25.53
C PRO A 389 17.94 -11.05 -24.05
N MET A 390 19.20 -10.88 -23.63
CA MET A 390 19.58 -11.08 -22.22
C MET A 390 19.03 -9.97 -21.32
N THR A 391 18.92 -8.75 -21.83
CA THR A 391 18.27 -7.64 -21.14
C THR A 391 16.76 -7.86 -21.04
N VAL A 392 16.13 -8.53 -22.02
CA VAL A 392 14.73 -8.96 -21.90
C VAL A 392 14.54 -9.96 -20.77
N ALA A 393 15.40 -10.97 -20.68
CA ALA A 393 15.29 -12.02 -19.69
C ALA A 393 15.61 -11.54 -18.26
N PHE A 394 16.70 -10.79 -18.08
CA PHE A 394 17.28 -10.46 -16.77
C PHE A 394 17.30 -8.97 -16.43
N GLY A 395 16.91 -8.10 -17.35
CA GLY A 395 16.87 -6.65 -17.15
C GLY A 395 18.22 -5.96 -17.36
N SER A 396 18.25 -4.67 -17.00
CA SER A 396 19.42 -3.81 -16.97
C SER A 396 20.06 -3.71 -15.58
N GLY A 397 19.44 -4.34 -14.59
CA GLY A 397 19.93 -4.44 -13.22
C GLY A 397 19.34 -3.42 -12.25
N PRO A 398 19.52 -3.64 -10.93
CA PRO A 398 18.88 -2.82 -9.90
C PRO A 398 19.27 -1.35 -9.96
N GLY A 399 18.28 -0.47 -9.77
CA GLY A 399 18.43 0.99 -9.76
C GLY A 399 18.53 1.63 -11.15
N PHE A 400 18.44 0.87 -12.24
CA PHE A 400 18.56 1.42 -13.60
C PHE A 400 17.45 2.43 -13.89
N ALA A 401 16.23 2.16 -13.46
CA ALA A 401 15.10 3.06 -13.68
C ALA A 401 15.30 4.42 -13.00
N ASP A 402 15.92 4.44 -11.82
CA ASP A 402 16.16 5.68 -11.06
C ASP A 402 17.24 6.55 -11.74
N ARG A 403 18.30 5.93 -12.26
CA ARG A 403 19.34 6.63 -13.04
C ARG A 403 18.80 7.13 -14.37
N ASP A 404 18.01 6.31 -15.07
CA ASP A 404 17.38 6.73 -16.31
C ASP A 404 16.42 7.92 -16.10
N ALA A 405 15.62 7.87 -15.04
CA ALA A 405 14.77 8.98 -14.63
C ALA A 405 15.57 10.24 -14.28
N ALA A 406 16.70 10.12 -13.57
CA ALA A 406 17.59 11.23 -13.29
C ALA A 406 18.21 11.82 -14.57
N ALA A 407 18.73 10.98 -15.47
CA ALA A 407 19.28 11.40 -16.76
C ALA A 407 18.22 12.06 -17.66
N PHE A 408 16.98 11.57 -17.60
CA PHE A 408 15.85 12.21 -18.28
C PHE A 408 15.55 13.58 -17.68
N PHE A 409 15.52 13.70 -16.34
CA PHE A 409 15.33 14.96 -15.64
C PHE A 409 16.42 15.98 -15.94
N TYR A 410 17.70 15.59 -15.95
CA TYR A 410 18.80 16.49 -16.29
C TYR A 410 18.70 17.06 -17.71
N ARG A 411 18.17 16.28 -18.66
CA ARG A 411 18.01 16.70 -20.06
C ARG A 411 16.76 17.55 -20.30
N THR A 412 15.67 17.26 -19.58
CA THR A 412 14.34 17.81 -19.90
C THR A 412 13.76 18.72 -18.82
N GLY A 413 14.29 18.67 -17.60
CA GLY A 413 13.71 19.28 -16.40
C GLY A 413 12.41 18.61 -15.92
N LEU A 414 12.03 17.46 -16.49
CA LEU A 414 10.76 16.79 -16.21
C LEU A 414 10.96 15.51 -15.38
N PRO A 415 10.20 15.33 -14.27
CA PRO A 415 10.36 14.17 -13.41
C PRO A 415 9.68 12.94 -14.03
N LEU A 416 10.49 11.99 -14.48
CA LEU A 416 10.03 10.69 -14.94
C LEU A 416 9.79 9.77 -13.74
N ASN A 417 8.65 9.09 -13.69
CA ASN A 417 8.33 8.18 -12.57
C ASN A 417 7.91 6.82 -13.11
N TYR A 418 8.73 5.80 -12.84
CA TYR A 418 8.46 4.43 -13.25
C TYR A 418 7.44 3.77 -12.33
N ALA A 419 6.27 3.44 -12.89
CA ALA A 419 5.32 2.54 -12.27
C ALA A 419 5.95 1.16 -12.01
N LEU A 420 5.29 0.35 -11.18
CA LEU A 420 5.80 -0.95 -10.73
C LEU A 420 6.28 -1.84 -11.88
N LEU A 421 5.42 -2.06 -12.86
CA LEU A 421 5.67 -3.03 -13.94
C LEU A 421 6.84 -2.61 -14.85
N PRO A 422 6.86 -1.39 -15.44
CA PRO A 422 8.01 -0.98 -16.25
C PRO A 422 9.30 -0.95 -15.43
N LYS A 423 9.25 -0.56 -14.14
CA LYS A 423 10.43 -0.61 -13.27
C LYS A 423 10.96 -2.04 -13.09
N LEU A 424 10.09 -2.99 -12.77
CA LEU A 424 10.48 -4.39 -12.57
C LEU A 424 11.05 -5.02 -13.84
N ILE A 425 10.41 -4.78 -14.99
CA ILE A 425 10.87 -5.34 -16.26
C ILE A 425 12.25 -4.74 -16.62
N LEU A 426 12.40 -3.43 -16.48
CA LEU A 426 13.63 -2.74 -16.81
C LEU A 426 14.79 -3.15 -15.89
N GLU A 427 14.55 -3.35 -14.60
CA GLU A 427 15.61 -3.67 -13.63
C GLU A 427 15.89 -5.18 -13.49
N TYR A 428 14.88 -6.04 -13.60
CA TYR A 428 14.99 -7.48 -13.28
C TYR A 428 14.56 -8.40 -14.42
N GLY A 429 14.14 -7.85 -15.57
CA GLY A 429 13.70 -8.60 -16.73
C GLY A 429 12.39 -9.35 -16.52
N VAL A 430 11.98 -10.13 -17.51
CA VAL A 430 10.74 -10.92 -17.46
C VAL A 430 10.79 -11.95 -16.33
N VAL A 431 11.94 -12.60 -16.10
CA VAL A 431 12.07 -13.66 -15.08
C VAL A 431 11.82 -13.10 -13.68
N GLY A 432 12.51 -12.03 -13.31
CA GLY A 432 12.33 -11.37 -12.01
C GLY A 432 10.92 -10.79 -11.87
N THR A 433 10.42 -10.15 -12.94
CA THR A 433 9.08 -9.55 -12.95
C THR A 433 7.99 -10.59 -12.69
N THR A 434 7.98 -11.71 -13.41
CA THR A 434 6.94 -12.73 -13.26
C THR A 434 6.90 -13.30 -11.84
N ALA A 435 8.06 -13.62 -11.27
CA ALA A 435 8.16 -14.12 -9.90
C ALA A 435 7.68 -13.06 -8.89
N PHE A 436 8.05 -11.80 -9.10
CA PHE A 436 7.66 -10.69 -8.24
C PHE A 436 6.17 -10.36 -8.33
N ILE A 437 5.56 -10.40 -9.52
CA ILE A 437 4.10 -10.23 -9.66
C ILE A 437 3.36 -11.37 -8.95
N GLY A 438 3.89 -12.60 -8.98
CA GLY A 438 3.37 -13.71 -8.18
C GLY A 438 3.36 -13.39 -6.67
N LEU A 439 4.42 -12.76 -6.17
CA LEU A 439 4.49 -12.27 -4.79
C LEU A 439 3.44 -11.20 -4.50
N VAL A 440 3.29 -10.19 -5.38
CA VAL A 440 2.29 -9.12 -5.23
C VAL A 440 0.86 -9.68 -5.16
N VAL A 441 0.53 -10.65 -6.02
CA VAL A 441 -0.77 -11.34 -6.00
C VAL A 441 -0.96 -12.11 -4.69
N ALA A 442 0.06 -12.82 -4.23
CA ALA A 442 0.01 -13.54 -2.95
C ALA A 442 -0.15 -12.60 -1.73
N MET A 443 0.39 -11.39 -1.80
CA MET A 443 0.32 -10.38 -0.73
C MET A 443 -1.02 -9.66 -0.66
N PHE A 444 -1.57 -9.23 -1.80
CA PHE A 444 -2.76 -8.38 -1.84
C PHE A 444 -4.05 -9.15 -2.11
N VAL A 445 -4.02 -10.20 -2.93
CA VAL A 445 -5.26 -10.85 -3.40
C VAL A 445 -5.60 -12.06 -2.54
N ARG A 446 -4.63 -12.94 -2.27
CA ARG A 446 -4.86 -14.20 -1.55
C ARG A 446 -5.24 -13.94 -0.09
N GLY A 447 -6.47 -14.31 0.29
CA GLY A 447 -6.97 -14.21 1.66
C GLY A 447 -7.39 -12.80 2.10
N SER A 448 -7.48 -11.83 1.17
CA SER A 448 -7.97 -10.48 1.51
C SER A 448 -9.41 -10.52 2.07
N GLN A 449 -9.66 -9.71 3.10
CA GLN A 449 -11.00 -9.56 3.70
C GLN A 449 -11.93 -8.67 2.87
N SER A 450 -11.38 -7.83 1.99
CA SER A 450 -12.16 -6.95 1.12
C SER A 450 -11.54 -6.88 -0.26
N PHE A 451 -12.33 -7.28 -1.25
CA PHE A 451 -11.92 -7.20 -2.65
C PHE A 451 -11.74 -5.78 -3.15
N VAL A 452 -12.66 -4.88 -2.77
CA VAL A 452 -12.58 -3.47 -3.16
C VAL A 452 -11.32 -2.82 -2.58
N LEU A 453 -11.00 -3.10 -1.32
CA LEU A 453 -9.81 -2.53 -0.68
C LEU A 453 -8.52 -3.10 -1.30
N SER A 454 -8.47 -4.42 -1.47
CA SER A 454 -7.34 -5.12 -2.12
C SER A 454 -7.11 -4.66 -3.56
N GLY A 455 -8.17 -4.60 -4.38
CA GLY A 455 -8.08 -4.13 -5.76
C GLY A 455 -7.66 -2.66 -5.84
N SER A 456 -8.19 -1.80 -4.96
CA SER A 456 -7.76 -0.39 -4.87
C SER A 456 -6.27 -0.27 -4.52
N VAL A 457 -5.79 -1.04 -3.53
CA VAL A 457 -4.36 -1.08 -3.16
C VAL A 457 -3.50 -1.61 -4.31
N LEU A 458 -3.95 -2.66 -4.99
CA LEU A 458 -3.24 -3.22 -6.14
C LEU A 458 -3.09 -2.19 -7.26
N ILE A 459 -4.15 -1.47 -7.60
CA ILE A 459 -4.13 -0.43 -8.64
C ILE A 459 -3.25 0.75 -8.22
N PHE A 460 -3.38 1.20 -6.97
CA PHE A 460 -2.52 2.23 -6.40
C PHE A 460 -1.04 1.85 -6.49
N TYR A 461 -0.69 0.63 -6.06
CA TYR A 461 0.67 0.15 -6.02
C TYR A 461 1.26 -0.14 -7.42
N SER A 462 0.47 -0.70 -8.34
CA SER A 462 0.96 -1.13 -9.65
C SER A 462 0.97 -0.04 -10.70
N VAL A 463 -0.06 0.82 -10.72
CA VAL A 463 -0.28 1.79 -11.81
C VAL A 463 -0.02 3.20 -11.33
N LEU A 464 -0.58 3.58 -10.18
CA LEU A 464 -0.65 5.00 -9.79
C LEU A 464 0.59 5.50 -9.04
N SER A 465 1.49 4.60 -8.66
CA SER A 465 2.62 4.91 -7.80
C SER A 465 3.93 4.36 -8.36
N GLY A 466 5.01 5.10 -8.16
CA GLY A 466 6.40 4.65 -8.32
C GLY A 466 6.83 3.74 -7.18
N GLY A 467 6.02 2.71 -6.89
CA GLY A 467 5.91 2.12 -5.57
C GLY A 467 6.93 1.04 -5.21
N LEU A 468 7.77 0.59 -6.15
CA LEU A 468 8.60 -0.60 -5.93
C LEU A 468 9.52 -0.46 -4.71
N LEU A 469 10.15 0.71 -4.53
CA LEU A 469 11.07 0.99 -3.43
C LEU A 469 10.59 2.16 -2.56
N ALA A 470 9.29 2.44 -2.55
CA ALA A 470 8.71 3.53 -1.78
C ALA A 470 7.98 2.97 -0.54
N PRO A 471 8.61 3.00 0.67
CA PRO A 471 8.00 2.53 1.90
C PRO A 471 6.60 3.08 2.18
N VAL A 472 6.31 4.34 1.85
CA VAL A 472 4.95 4.95 1.99
C VAL A 472 3.86 4.23 1.19
N VAL A 473 4.22 3.55 0.10
CA VAL A 473 3.26 2.89 -0.78
C VAL A 473 3.08 1.45 -0.31
N THR A 474 4.19 0.79 0.01
CA THR A 474 4.20 -0.58 0.48
C THR A 474 3.66 -0.70 1.90
N GLY A 475 3.97 0.23 2.79
CA GLY A 475 3.47 0.31 4.16
C GLY A 475 1.95 0.48 4.20
N LEU A 476 1.38 1.35 3.36
CA LEU A 476 -0.08 1.46 3.23
C LEU A 476 -0.73 0.14 2.78
N GLY A 477 -0.16 -0.54 1.78
CA GLY A 477 -0.66 -1.84 1.33
C GLY A 477 -0.54 -2.92 2.41
N LEU A 478 0.53 -2.87 3.21
CA LEU A 478 0.76 -3.75 4.35
C LEU A 478 -0.31 -3.57 5.43
N LEU A 479 -0.57 -2.31 5.80
CA LEU A 479 -1.48 -1.89 6.87
C LEU A 479 -2.97 -2.00 6.49
N LEU A 480 -3.33 -1.87 5.22
CA LEU A 480 -4.74 -1.95 4.80
C LEU A 480 -5.14 -3.33 4.32
N VAL A 481 -4.19 -4.16 3.86
CA VAL A 481 -4.49 -5.43 3.20
C VAL A 481 -3.65 -6.57 3.75
N THR A 482 -2.33 -6.55 3.54
CA THR A 482 -1.49 -7.76 3.68
C THR A 482 -1.51 -8.33 5.09
N TRP A 483 -1.33 -7.53 6.15
CA TRP A 483 -1.33 -8.06 7.52
C TRP A 483 -2.68 -8.58 8.00
N PHE A 484 -3.76 -8.27 7.26
CA PHE A 484 -5.13 -8.62 7.62
C PHE A 484 -5.69 -9.80 6.84
N THR A 485 -4.92 -10.37 5.92
CA THR A 485 -5.40 -11.54 5.18
C THR A 485 -5.54 -12.76 6.07
N VAL A 486 -6.60 -13.53 5.85
CA VAL A 486 -6.82 -14.80 6.56
C VAL A 486 -6.87 -15.91 5.53
N THR A 487 -6.07 -16.95 5.73
CA THR A 487 -6.04 -18.08 4.80
C THR A 487 -7.32 -18.93 4.93
N PRO A 488 -7.75 -19.63 3.86
CA PRO A 488 -8.88 -20.55 3.94
C PRO A 488 -8.67 -21.63 5.01
N GLU A 489 -7.45 -22.14 5.14
CA GLU A 489 -7.08 -23.18 6.11
C GLU A 489 -7.26 -22.68 7.55
N GLU A 490 -6.85 -21.44 7.84
CA GLU A 490 -7.10 -20.80 9.14
C GLU A 490 -8.59 -20.60 9.40
N THR A 491 -9.36 -20.27 8.36
CA THR A 491 -10.81 -20.12 8.49
C THR A 491 -11.48 -21.44 8.89
N VAL A 492 -11.08 -22.55 8.29
CA VAL A 492 -11.57 -23.89 8.65
C VAL A 492 -11.12 -24.28 10.06
N ARG A 493 -9.87 -23.97 10.45
CA ARG A 493 -9.38 -24.23 11.81
C ARG A 493 -10.17 -23.46 12.87
N LEU A 494 -10.45 -22.17 12.63
CA LEU A 494 -11.26 -21.34 13.53
C LEU A 494 -12.70 -21.84 13.67
N GLN A 495 -13.26 -22.45 12.63
CA GLN A 495 -14.59 -23.08 12.69
C GLN A 495 -14.60 -24.42 13.44
N ARG A 496 -13.46 -25.13 13.45
CA ARG A 496 -13.32 -26.45 14.07
C ARG A 496 -12.94 -26.41 15.54
N ASP A 497 -12.55 -25.28 16.10
CA ASP A 497 -12.19 -25.16 17.51
C ASP A 497 -13.46 -24.88 18.34
N PRO A 498 -14.12 -25.90 18.95
CA PRO A 498 -15.39 -25.75 19.65
C PRO A 498 -15.30 -24.91 20.92
N GLY A 499 -14.08 -24.59 21.39
CA GLY A 499 -13.85 -23.67 22.51
C GLY A 499 -13.84 -22.19 22.11
N ALA A 500 -13.82 -21.90 20.81
CA ALA A 500 -14.05 -20.55 20.30
C ALA A 500 -15.56 -20.28 20.37
N PRO A 501 -16.02 -19.23 21.07
CA PRO A 501 -17.44 -18.90 21.11
C PRO A 501 -17.93 -18.75 19.67
N SER A 502 -18.90 -19.58 19.28
CA SER A 502 -19.50 -19.51 17.95
C SER A 502 -19.88 -18.06 17.67
N PRO A 503 -19.49 -17.47 16.52
CA PRO A 503 -19.86 -16.12 16.18
C PRO A 503 -21.38 -16.04 16.28
N ARG A 504 -21.89 -15.25 17.25
CA ARG A 504 -23.32 -15.05 17.40
C ARG A 504 -23.79 -14.48 16.07
N ILE A 505 -24.59 -15.24 15.34
CA ILE A 505 -25.25 -14.75 14.14
C ILE A 505 -26.06 -13.53 14.62
N PRO A 506 -25.79 -12.32 14.10
CA PRO A 506 -26.58 -11.17 14.48
C PRO A 506 -28.06 -11.51 14.27
N PRO A 507 -28.96 -11.19 15.22
CA PRO A 507 -30.38 -11.37 14.97
C PRO A 507 -30.72 -10.69 13.64
N ALA A 508 -31.59 -11.32 12.84
CA ALA A 508 -32.00 -10.75 11.56
C ALA A 508 -32.37 -9.27 11.77
N PRO A 509 -31.84 -8.34 10.95
CA PRO A 509 -32.08 -6.92 11.15
C PRO A 509 -33.59 -6.72 11.25
N ALA A 510 -34.04 -6.14 12.36
CA ALA A 510 -35.45 -5.84 12.56
C ALA A 510 -35.94 -5.08 11.32
N PRO A 511 -37.13 -5.41 10.75
CA PRO A 511 -37.62 -4.81 9.52
C PRO A 511 -37.55 -3.28 9.66
N GLY A 512 -36.57 -2.69 8.99
CA GLY A 512 -36.27 -1.27 9.10
C GLY A 512 -37.48 -0.49 8.61
N ARG A 513 -37.91 0.51 9.39
CA ARG A 513 -38.93 1.47 8.94
C ARG A 513 -38.49 2.02 7.58
N SER A 514 -39.34 1.80 6.59
CA SER A 514 -39.17 2.25 5.21
C SER A 514 -38.71 3.70 5.17
N PHE A 515 -37.71 3.99 4.33
CA PHE A 515 -37.18 5.34 4.05
C PHE A 515 -38.22 6.31 3.45
N ALA A 516 -39.47 5.87 3.24
CA ALA A 516 -40.56 6.67 2.69
C ALA A 516 -41.19 7.68 3.68
N SER A 517 -40.59 7.94 4.85
CA SER A 517 -41.15 8.84 5.86
C SER A 517 -40.22 10.00 6.27
N ILE A 518 -39.33 10.45 5.38
CA ILE A 518 -38.53 11.69 5.56
C ILE A 518 -38.76 12.60 4.38
#